data_AF-X0I3N3-F1
#
_entry.id   AF-X0I3N3-F1
#
_cell.length_a   1.000
_cell.length_b   1.000
_cell.length_c   1.000
_cell.angle_alpha   90.00
_cell.angle_beta   90.00
_cell.angle_gamma   90.00
#
_symmetry.space_group_name_H-M   'P 1'
#
loop_
_entity.id
_entity.type
_entity.pdbx_description
1 polymer ?
#
loop_
_entity_poly.entity_id
_entity_poly.type
_entity_poly.pdbx_seq_one_letter_code
_entity_poly.pdbx_strand_id
1 'polypeptide(L)'
;MASLMLSIFVVEVVVNLVNTIGAAAINNLLWTIINFLPVSTAKAAGEQRKLQADYLKVRRDLNSTSSQDEFAKWAKLRRQHDKLLEQLEKTKKTNEAARSNFDKILTVLRIVVTRAPQYFLPFWYATEPMFWLPYGWFPYWAEWILSFPRAPIGSVSIASWQLACTGVIALFSDLIVGIAGLLLNAKQAKEAPVAAQKVAAEEKKKS
;
A
#
# COMPACT_ATOMS: atom_id res chain seq x y z
N MET A 1 32.08 -6.16 10.96
CA MET A 1 32.10 -5.82 9.51
C MET A 1 31.07 -6.66 8.74
N ALA A 2 31.14 -8.00 8.75
CA ALA A 2 30.11 -8.83 8.10
C ALA A 2 28.68 -8.61 8.65
N SER A 3 28.54 -8.38 9.95
CA SER A 3 27.26 -8.05 10.59
C SER A 3 26.63 -6.76 10.06
N LEU A 4 27.45 -5.76 9.70
CA LEU A 4 27.01 -4.46 9.20
C LEU A 4 26.60 -4.53 7.73
N MET A 5 27.37 -5.25 6.90
CA MET A 5 26.98 -5.49 5.50
C MET A 5 25.65 -6.25 5.40
N LEU A 6 25.45 -7.26 6.27
CA LEU A 6 24.22 -8.03 6.32
C LEU A 6 23.03 -7.20 6.82
N SER A 7 23.23 -6.36 7.84
CA SER A 7 22.16 -5.49 8.33
C SER A 7 21.72 -4.48 7.26
N ILE A 8 22.66 -3.87 6.52
CA ILE A 8 22.34 -2.99 5.39
C ILE A 8 21.56 -3.74 4.32
N PHE A 9 21.99 -4.94 3.95
CA PHE A 9 21.30 -5.75 2.96
C PHE A 9 19.85 -6.06 3.40
N VAL A 10 19.66 -6.46 4.66
CA VAL A 10 18.32 -6.70 5.23
C VAL A 10 17.46 -5.43 5.20
N VAL A 11 18.04 -4.27 5.53
CA VAL A 11 17.34 -2.99 5.45
C VAL A 11 16.89 -2.70 4.01
N GLU A 12 17.77 -2.85 3.01
CA GLU A 12 17.39 -2.64 1.61
C GLU A 12 16.32 -3.64 1.13
N VAL A 13 16.35 -4.89 1.60
CA VAL A 13 15.30 -5.88 1.32
C VAL A 13 13.96 -5.43 1.92
N VAL A 14 13.93 -4.96 3.17
CA VAL A 14 12.72 -4.44 3.81
C VAL A 14 12.20 -3.21 3.08
N VAL A 15 13.08 -2.29 2.70
CA VAL A 15 12.71 -1.10 1.91
C VAL A 15 12.09 -1.51 0.58
N ASN A 16 12.69 -2.48 -0.12
CA ASN A 16 12.15 -2.98 -1.38
C ASN A 16 10.78 -3.66 -1.18
N LEU A 17 10.62 -4.49 -0.14
CA LEU A 17 9.33 -5.11 0.18
C LEU A 17 8.24 -4.06 0.42
N VAL A 18 8.52 -3.03 1.22
CA VAL A 18 7.59 -1.92 1.45
C VAL A 18 7.26 -1.19 0.14
N ASN A 19 8.23 -1.10 -0.78
CA ASN A 19 8.01 -0.49 -2.09
C ASN A 19 7.16 -1.34 -3.03
N THR A 20 7.36 -2.66 -3.03
CA THR A 20 6.61 -3.61 -3.87
C THR A 20 5.14 -3.76 -3.47
N ILE A 21 4.83 -3.74 -2.17
CA ILE A 21 3.45 -3.89 -1.68
C ILE A 21 2.58 -2.67 -2.05
N GLY A 22 3.20 -1.49 -2.24
CA GLY A 22 2.52 -0.28 -2.70
C GLY A 22 1.76 0.47 -1.61
N ALA A 23 1.54 1.77 -1.81
CA ALA A 23 0.97 2.65 -0.78
C ALA A 23 -0.49 2.30 -0.47
N ALA A 24 -1.28 2.04 -1.51
CA ALA A 24 -2.70 1.79 -1.37
C ALA A 24 -3.00 0.48 -0.61
N ALA A 25 -2.24 -0.59 -0.85
CA ALA A 25 -2.47 -1.87 -0.16
C ALA A 25 -2.13 -1.77 1.33
N ILE A 26 -0.99 -1.16 1.67
CA ILE A 26 -0.58 -0.94 3.06
C ILE A 26 -1.58 -0.03 3.79
N ASN A 27 -1.99 1.07 3.17
CA ASN A 27 -2.94 2.00 3.76
C ASN A 27 -4.30 1.35 4.02
N ASN A 28 -4.81 0.58 3.05
CA ASN A 28 -6.09 -0.12 3.22
C ASN A 28 -6.01 -1.20 4.31
N LEU A 29 -4.89 -1.93 4.40
CA LEU A 29 -4.68 -2.95 5.42
C LEU A 29 -4.61 -2.31 6.82
N LEU A 30 -3.83 -1.25 6.98
CA LEU A 30 -3.71 -0.51 8.24
C LEU A 30 -5.02 0.17 8.65
N TRP A 31 -5.76 0.74 7.69
CA TRP A 31 -7.10 1.29 7.94
C TRP A 31 -8.07 0.20 8.43
N THR A 32 -7.98 -1.00 7.86
CA THR A 32 -8.80 -2.15 8.28
C THR A 32 -8.43 -2.60 9.69
N ILE A 33 -7.13 -2.70 10.00
CA ILE A 33 -6.64 -3.06 11.34
C ILE A 33 -7.09 -2.03 12.38
N ILE A 34 -6.93 -0.74 12.11
CA ILE A 34 -7.32 0.32 13.06
C ILE A 34 -8.82 0.34 13.33
N ASN A 35 -9.64 0.05 12.32
CA ASN A 35 -11.09 -0.09 12.52
C ASN A 35 -11.49 -1.38 13.24
N PHE A 36 -10.60 -2.38 13.28
CA PHE A 36 -10.79 -3.62 14.04
C PHE A 36 -10.36 -3.47 15.50
N LEU A 37 -9.40 -2.60 15.80
CA LEU A 37 -9.07 -2.24 17.18
C LEU A 37 -10.22 -1.41 17.80
N PRO A 38 -10.47 -1.55 19.12
CA PRO A 38 -11.51 -0.80 19.83
C PRO A 38 -11.10 0.65 20.08
N VAL A 39 -10.67 1.35 19.03
CA VAL A 39 -10.34 2.78 19.03
C VAL A 39 -11.63 3.58 18.78
N SER A 40 -11.62 4.89 19.05
CA SER A 40 -12.79 5.79 18.93
C SER A 40 -13.56 5.68 17.59
N THR A 41 -12.91 5.23 16.52
CA THR A 41 -13.51 4.95 15.21
C THR A 41 -14.56 3.83 15.25
N ALA A 42 -14.39 2.80 16.10
CA ALA A 42 -15.38 1.72 16.25
C ALA A 42 -16.68 2.23 16.87
N LYS A 43 -16.60 3.15 17.84
CA LYS A 43 -17.78 3.84 18.41
C LYS A 43 -18.46 4.73 17.37
N ALA A 44 -17.68 5.49 16.60
CA ALA A 44 -18.19 6.32 15.50
C ALA A 44 -18.87 5.48 14.39
N ALA A 45 -18.34 4.29 14.08
CA ALA A 45 -18.95 3.36 13.13
C ALA A 45 -20.29 2.79 13.65
N GLY A 46 -20.38 2.51 14.95
CA GLY A 46 -21.63 2.11 15.61
C GLY A 46 -22.70 3.21 15.56
N GLU A 47 -22.31 4.46 15.81
CA GLU A 47 -23.20 5.63 15.71
C GLU A 47 -23.65 5.88 14.26
N GLN A 48 -22.76 5.73 13.28
CA GLN A 48 -23.13 5.80 11.86
C GLN A 48 -24.18 4.76 11.47
N ARG A 49 -24.04 3.51 11.94
CA ARG A 49 -25.04 2.46 11.67
C ARG A 49 -26.40 2.79 12.28
N LYS A 50 -26.42 3.35 13.49
CA LYS A 50 -27.66 3.81 14.14
C LYS A 50 -28.33 4.94 13.35
N LEU A 51 -27.57 5.97 12.98
CA LEU A 51 -28.05 7.09 12.15
C LEU A 51 -28.59 6.62 10.79
N GLN A 52 -27.93 5.65 10.14
CA GLN A 52 -28.41 5.06 8.90
C GLN A 52 -29.71 4.27 9.10
N ALA A 53 -29.81 3.48 10.18
CA ALA A 53 -31.03 2.74 10.49
C ALA A 53 -32.21 3.68 10.75
N ASP A 54 -31.98 4.77 11.48
CA ASP A 54 -33.03 5.77 11.76
C ASP A 54 -33.41 6.57 10.52
N TYR A 55 -32.44 6.93 9.66
CA TYR A 55 -32.71 7.52 8.35
C TYR A 55 -33.58 6.60 7.47
N LEU A 56 -33.26 5.30 7.42
CA LEU A 56 -34.03 4.32 6.63
C LEU A 56 -35.45 4.13 7.18
N LYS A 57 -35.63 4.16 8.50
CA LYS A 57 -36.96 4.15 9.13
C LYS A 57 -37.76 5.39 8.75
N VAL A 58 -37.22 6.59 8.95
CA VAL A 58 -37.91 7.85 8.62
C VAL A 58 -38.22 7.94 7.12
N ARG A 59 -37.32 7.45 6.25
CA ARG A 59 -37.57 7.39 4.81
C ARG A 59 -38.71 6.44 4.45
N ARG A 60 -38.83 5.30 5.14
CA ARG A 60 -39.96 4.37 4.96
C ARG A 60 -41.27 5.05 5.39
N ASP A 61 -41.28 5.68 6.55
CA ASP A 61 -42.48 6.31 7.11
C ASP A 61 -42.92 7.53 6.29
N LEU A 62 -41.97 8.29 5.71
CA LEU A 62 -42.25 9.38 4.78
C LEU A 62 -42.92 8.88 3.50
N ASN A 63 -42.42 7.77 2.94
CA ASN A 63 -42.97 7.16 1.72
C ASN A 63 -44.35 6.53 1.94
N SER A 64 -44.68 6.09 3.15
CA SER A 64 -46.00 5.55 3.48
C SER A 64 -47.04 6.62 3.85
N THR A 65 -46.62 7.90 3.96
CA THR A 65 -47.50 9.01 4.37
C THR A 65 -47.93 9.82 3.16
N SER A 66 -49.24 9.99 2.96
CA SER A 66 -49.80 10.87 1.91
C SER A 66 -49.46 12.33 2.22
N SER A 67 -48.85 13.03 1.27
CA SER A 67 -48.47 14.44 1.43
C SER A 67 -49.66 15.39 1.38
N GLN A 68 -50.79 14.97 0.83
CA GLN A 68 -51.99 15.80 0.67
C GLN A 68 -52.92 15.66 1.89
N ASP A 69 -53.17 14.43 2.35
CA ASP A 69 -54.13 14.18 3.45
C ASP A 69 -53.50 14.35 4.83
N GLU A 70 -52.23 13.95 4.98
CA GLU A 70 -51.50 14.00 6.26
C GLU A 70 -50.38 15.06 6.25
N PHE A 71 -50.60 16.22 5.62
CA PHE A 71 -49.56 17.25 5.39
C PHE A 71 -48.76 17.63 6.64
N ALA A 72 -49.42 17.77 7.81
CA ALA A 72 -48.75 18.12 9.05
C ALA A 72 -47.73 17.03 9.50
N LYS A 73 -48.11 15.76 9.36
CA LYS A 73 -47.25 14.62 9.68
C LYS A 73 -46.16 14.46 8.63
N TRP A 74 -46.52 14.58 7.35
CA TRP A 74 -45.57 14.58 6.24
C TRP A 74 -44.48 15.66 6.39
N ALA A 75 -44.86 16.90 6.71
CA ALA A 75 -43.93 18.01 6.91
C ALA A 75 -42.98 17.77 8.09
N LYS A 76 -43.47 17.17 9.19
CA LYS A 76 -42.64 16.82 10.35
C LYS A 76 -41.63 15.73 10.00
N LEU A 77 -42.07 14.66 9.33
CA LEU A 77 -41.17 13.60 8.85
C LEU A 77 -40.16 14.12 7.85
N ARG A 78 -40.55 15.05 6.97
CA ARG A 78 -39.65 15.64 5.99
C ARG A 78 -38.51 16.41 6.65
N ARG A 79 -38.81 17.27 7.64
CA ARG A 79 -37.77 17.97 8.41
C ARG A 79 -36.84 17.02 9.17
N GLN A 80 -37.37 15.91 9.69
CA GLN A 80 -36.56 14.87 10.33
C GLN A 80 -35.65 14.15 9.33
N HIS A 81 -36.17 13.84 8.14
CA HIS A 81 -35.41 13.25 7.04
C HIS A 81 -34.26 14.16 6.60
N ASP A 82 -34.55 15.45 6.35
CA ASP A 82 -33.54 16.43 5.94
C ASP A 82 -32.47 16.60 7.04
N LYS A 83 -32.86 16.65 8.32
CA LYS A 83 -31.91 16.72 9.46
C LYS A 83 -31.01 15.49 9.57
N LEU A 84 -31.56 14.29 9.41
CA LEU A 84 -30.78 13.05 9.46
C LEU A 84 -29.85 12.92 8.25
N LEU A 85 -30.28 13.38 7.09
CA LEU A 85 -29.47 13.44 5.87
C LEU A 85 -28.26 14.36 6.08
N GLU A 86 -28.49 15.57 6.58
CA GLU A 86 -27.41 16.53 6.88
C GLU A 86 -26.39 15.96 7.88
N GLN A 87 -26.88 15.29 8.94
CA GLN A 87 -26.01 14.60 9.91
C GLN A 87 -25.18 13.49 9.25
N LEU A 88 -25.80 12.66 8.40
CA LEU A 88 -25.10 11.60 7.67
C LEU A 88 -24.01 12.15 6.74
N GLU A 89 -24.30 13.23 6.00
CA GLU A 89 -23.31 13.88 5.13
C GLU A 89 -22.16 14.48 5.94
N LYS A 90 -22.45 15.11 7.09
CA LYS A 90 -21.41 15.64 7.99
C LYS A 90 -20.52 14.53 8.54
N THR A 91 -21.10 13.41 8.99
CA THR A 91 -20.31 12.28 9.49
C THR A 91 -19.52 11.58 8.37
N LYS A 92 -20.04 11.55 7.13
CA LYS A 92 -19.27 11.07 5.98
C LYS A 92 -18.07 11.95 5.68
N LYS A 93 -18.27 13.27 5.57
CA LYS A 93 -17.18 14.23 5.30
C LYS A 93 -16.07 14.18 6.36
N THR A 94 -16.45 14.07 7.64
CA THR A 94 -15.48 13.94 8.74
C THR A 94 -14.70 12.63 8.67
N ASN A 95 -15.35 11.52 8.32
CA ASN A 95 -14.68 10.23 8.15
C ASN A 95 -13.74 10.22 6.92
N GLU A 96 -14.16 10.81 5.81
CA GLU A 96 -13.32 10.98 4.62
C GLU A 96 -12.10 11.87 4.91
N ALA A 97 -12.29 12.96 5.65
CA ALA A 97 -11.18 13.82 6.09
C ALA A 97 -10.21 13.08 7.03
N ALA A 98 -10.73 12.30 7.98
CA ALA A 98 -9.90 11.47 8.86
C ALA A 98 -9.11 10.42 8.06
N ARG A 99 -9.74 9.76 7.09
CA ARG A 99 -9.08 8.80 6.19
C ARG A 99 -7.98 9.47 5.36
N SER A 100 -8.26 10.63 4.76
CA SER A 100 -7.26 11.38 3.99
C SER A 100 -6.06 11.80 4.85
N ASN A 101 -6.30 12.27 6.07
CA ASN A 101 -5.22 12.62 6.99
C ASN A 101 -4.41 11.39 7.41
N PHE A 102 -5.08 10.27 7.65
CA PHE A 102 -4.41 9.00 7.94
C PHE A 102 -3.54 8.53 6.76
N ASP A 103 -4.06 8.58 5.54
CA ASP A 103 -3.32 8.24 4.32
C ASP A 103 -2.08 9.13 4.15
N LYS A 104 -2.20 10.44 4.45
CA LYS A 104 -1.06 11.38 4.43
C LYS A 104 -0.01 11.00 5.47
N ILE A 105 -0.42 10.76 6.71
CA ILE A 105 0.51 10.39 7.80
C ILE A 105 1.23 9.09 7.46
N LEU A 106 0.52 8.07 6.97
CA LEU A 106 1.12 6.81 6.54
C LEU A 106 2.07 6.99 5.37
N THR A 107 1.73 7.84 4.41
CA THR A 107 2.60 8.15 3.28
C THR A 107 3.90 8.79 3.77
N VAL A 108 3.81 9.77 4.67
CA VAL A 108 4.99 10.41 5.27
C VAL A 108 5.81 9.40 6.06
N LEU A 109 5.16 8.63 6.94
CA LEU A 109 5.83 7.61 7.74
C LEU A 109 6.55 6.59 6.85
N ARG A 110 5.92 6.14 5.78
CA ARG A 110 6.53 5.23 4.81
C ARG A 110 7.75 5.86 4.15
N ILE A 111 7.65 7.10 3.68
CA ILE A 111 8.78 7.81 3.07
C ILE A 111 9.93 7.91 4.08
N VAL A 112 9.64 8.25 5.33
CA VAL A 112 10.65 8.30 6.40
C VAL A 112 11.27 6.92 6.61
N VAL A 113 10.47 5.87 6.79
CA VAL A 113 10.97 4.50 7.04
C VAL A 113 11.77 3.97 5.85
N THR A 114 11.42 4.34 4.62
CA THR A 114 12.11 3.85 3.42
C THR A 114 13.34 4.67 3.04
N ARG A 115 13.27 6.01 3.18
CA ARG A 115 14.35 6.91 2.76
C ARG A 115 15.32 7.27 3.87
N ALA A 116 14.86 7.37 5.12
CA ALA A 116 15.76 7.75 6.22
C ALA A 116 16.92 6.76 6.37
N PRO A 117 16.75 5.42 6.33
CA PRO A 117 17.88 4.51 6.41
C PRO A 117 18.86 4.68 5.25
N GLN A 118 18.36 4.96 4.04
CA GLN A 118 19.20 5.17 2.84
C GLN A 118 20.13 6.38 2.96
N TYR A 119 19.74 7.41 3.71
CA TYR A 119 20.59 8.59 3.94
C TYR A 119 21.35 8.51 5.26
N PHE A 120 20.72 8.00 6.31
CA PHE A 120 21.28 7.96 7.66
C PHE A 120 22.44 6.98 7.76
N LEU A 121 22.33 5.79 7.16
CA LEU A 121 23.39 4.78 7.24
C LEU A 121 24.68 5.25 6.55
N PRO A 122 24.65 5.78 5.30
CA PRO A 122 25.83 6.38 4.68
C PRO A 122 26.43 7.53 5.43
N PHE A 123 25.58 8.34 6.07
CA PHE A 123 26.05 9.48 6.84
C PHE A 123 26.79 9.04 8.10
N TRP A 124 26.25 8.06 8.84
CA TRP A 124 26.82 7.61 10.11
C TRP A 124 28.07 6.74 9.94
N TYR A 125 28.06 5.85 8.94
CA TYR A 125 29.15 4.91 8.68
C TYR A 125 30.01 5.33 7.47
N ALA A 126 30.07 6.62 7.17
CA ALA A 126 30.71 7.16 5.97
C ALA A 126 32.20 6.80 5.84
N THR A 127 32.90 6.68 6.97
CA THR A 127 34.34 6.43 7.05
C THR A 127 34.71 4.96 7.25
N GLU A 128 33.73 4.09 7.51
CA GLU A 128 33.99 2.68 7.72
C GLU A 128 34.06 1.93 6.37
N PRO A 129 35.15 1.21 6.08
CA PRO A 129 35.23 0.38 4.88
C PRO A 129 34.35 -0.86 5.04
N MET A 130 33.50 -1.17 4.05
CA MET A 130 32.68 -2.38 4.08
C MET A 130 33.56 -3.62 3.91
N PHE A 131 34.41 -3.59 2.89
CA PHE A 131 35.46 -4.56 2.65
C PHE A 131 36.60 -3.93 1.85
N TRP A 132 37.78 -4.53 1.98
CA TRP A 132 39.00 -4.11 1.29
C TRP A 132 39.14 -4.86 -0.03
N LEU A 133 39.58 -4.14 -1.06
CA LEU A 133 39.85 -4.71 -2.37
C LEU A 133 41.29 -5.25 -2.38
N PRO A 134 41.54 -6.42 -3.00
CA PRO A 134 42.89 -6.91 -3.18
C PRO A 134 43.69 -5.94 -4.06
N TYR A 135 44.91 -5.64 -3.63
CA TYR A 135 45.76 -4.66 -4.30
C TYR A 135 46.06 -5.06 -5.75
N GLY A 136 45.85 -4.13 -6.69
CA GLY A 136 46.16 -4.31 -8.11
C GLY A 136 45.08 -5.03 -8.94
N TRP A 137 43.93 -5.35 -8.36
CA TRP A 137 42.82 -5.98 -9.08
C TRP A 137 41.94 -4.98 -9.84
N PHE A 138 41.88 -3.74 -9.35
CA PHE A 138 41.07 -2.67 -9.94
C PHE A 138 41.95 -1.48 -10.31
N PRO A 139 41.64 -0.77 -11.41
CA PRO A 139 42.31 0.48 -11.74
C PRO A 139 41.92 1.57 -10.73
N TYR A 140 42.81 2.56 -10.55
CA TYR A 140 42.64 3.64 -9.56
C TYR A 140 41.29 4.37 -9.64
N TRP A 141 40.76 4.60 -10.85
CA TRP A 141 39.47 5.26 -11.03
C TRP A 141 38.30 4.44 -10.46
N ALA A 142 38.36 3.11 -10.53
CA ALA A 142 37.34 2.22 -10.00
C ALA A 142 37.42 2.18 -8.46
N GLU A 143 38.63 2.10 -7.90
CA GLU A 143 38.85 2.19 -6.45
C GLU A 143 38.33 3.53 -5.89
N TRP A 144 38.56 4.62 -6.63
CA TRP A 144 38.07 5.94 -6.25
C TRP A 144 36.53 6.00 -6.23
N ILE A 145 35.85 5.54 -7.28
CA ILE A 145 34.37 5.50 -7.33
C ILE A 145 33.81 4.62 -6.21
N LEU A 146 34.39 3.43 -6.00
CA LEU A 146 33.92 2.51 -4.98
C LEU A 146 34.11 3.04 -3.56
N SER A 147 35.14 3.85 -3.32
CA SER A 147 35.42 4.50 -2.03
C SER A 147 34.59 5.76 -1.74
N PHE A 148 33.96 6.36 -2.76
CA PHE A 148 33.17 7.58 -2.61
C PHE A 148 31.95 7.31 -1.68
N PRO A 149 31.59 8.21 -0.73
CA PRO A 149 32.06 9.58 -0.56
C PRO A 149 33.19 9.83 0.44
N ARG A 150 33.43 8.94 1.42
CA ARG A 150 34.40 9.17 2.52
C ARG A 150 35.16 7.91 2.96
N ALA A 151 35.02 6.78 2.28
CA ALA A 151 35.76 5.58 2.65
C ALA A 151 37.23 5.68 2.18
N PRO A 152 38.18 4.99 2.84
CA PRO A 152 39.56 4.95 2.38
C PRO A 152 39.69 4.39 0.96
N ILE A 153 40.61 4.94 0.16
CA ILE A 153 40.92 4.43 -1.19
C ILE A 153 41.41 2.99 -1.09
N GLY A 154 40.96 2.12 -2.00
CA GLY A 154 41.21 0.67 -1.95
C GLY A 154 40.16 -0.11 -1.13
N SER A 155 39.09 0.56 -0.69
CA SER A 155 37.96 -0.07 0.00
C SER A 155 36.62 0.31 -0.64
N VAL A 156 35.58 -0.47 -0.33
CA VAL A 156 34.21 -0.20 -0.77
C VAL A 156 33.47 0.57 0.30
N SER A 157 32.88 1.70 -0.09
CA SER A 157 32.05 2.52 0.78
C SER A 157 30.68 1.88 1.01
N ILE A 158 30.03 2.33 2.08
CA ILE A 158 28.65 1.95 2.38
C ILE A 158 27.66 2.36 1.27
N ALA A 159 27.87 3.52 0.63
CA ALA A 159 27.01 3.99 -0.45
C ALA A 159 27.12 3.10 -1.69
N SER A 160 28.35 2.75 -2.09
CA SER A 160 28.61 1.81 -3.18
C SER A 160 28.01 0.43 -2.89
N TRP A 161 28.13 -0.04 -1.64
CA TRP A 161 27.53 -1.29 -1.20
C TRP A 161 25.99 -1.27 -1.24
N GLN A 162 25.35 -0.18 -0.78
CA GLN A 162 23.90 -0.01 -0.86
C GLN A 162 23.40 0.04 -2.30
N LEU A 163 24.10 0.75 -3.18
CA LEU A 163 23.77 0.78 -4.62
C LEU A 163 23.87 -0.61 -5.24
N ALA A 164 24.90 -1.39 -4.88
CA ALA A 164 25.00 -2.78 -5.31
C ALA A 164 23.84 -3.64 -4.78
N CYS A 165 23.50 -3.52 -3.48
CA CYS A 165 22.40 -4.26 -2.87
C CYS A 165 21.06 -3.94 -3.54
N THR A 166 20.75 -2.66 -3.72
CA THR A 166 19.52 -2.20 -4.38
C THR A 166 19.43 -2.69 -5.82
N GLY A 167 20.53 -2.62 -6.59
CA GLY A 167 20.59 -3.16 -7.95
C GLY A 167 20.33 -4.68 -8.00
N VAL A 168 20.98 -5.45 -7.12
CA VAL A 168 20.78 -6.90 -7.03
C VAL A 168 19.32 -7.22 -6.68
N ILE A 169 18.77 -6.55 -5.67
CA ILE A 169 17.38 -6.74 -5.25
C ILE A 169 16.40 -6.41 -6.38
N ALA A 170 16.63 -5.33 -7.13
CA ALA A 170 15.79 -4.93 -8.26
C ALA A 170 15.79 -6.01 -9.37
N LEU A 171 16.97 -6.52 -9.73
CA LEU A 171 17.09 -7.61 -10.71
C LEU A 171 16.33 -8.86 -10.29
N PHE A 172 16.42 -9.24 -9.00
CA PHE A 172 15.66 -10.38 -8.48
C PHE A 172 14.16 -10.12 -8.47
N SER A 173 13.70 -8.91 -8.12
CA SER A 173 12.26 -8.60 -8.18
C SER A 173 11.73 -8.64 -9.60
N ASP A 174 12.46 -8.09 -10.56
CA ASP A 174 12.05 -8.07 -11.97
C ASP A 174 12.04 -9.50 -12.55
N LEU A 175 13.01 -10.32 -12.18
CA LEU A 175 13.07 -11.73 -12.57
C LEU A 175 11.87 -12.51 -12.00
N ILE A 176 11.53 -12.32 -10.72
CA ILE A 176 10.37 -12.97 -10.09
C ILE A 176 9.08 -12.54 -10.78
N VAL A 177 8.90 -11.23 -11.02
CA VAL A 177 7.72 -10.69 -11.71
C VAL A 177 7.63 -11.21 -13.14
N GLY A 178 8.76 -11.27 -13.87
CA GLY A 178 8.83 -11.82 -15.21
C GLY A 178 8.44 -13.29 -15.27
N ILE A 179 8.95 -14.12 -14.36
CA ILE A 179 8.59 -15.55 -14.26
C ILE A 179 7.11 -15.71 -13.88
N ALA A 180 6.63 -14.95 -12.90
CA ALA A 180 5.22 -14.99 -12.50
C ALA A 180 4.30 -14.59 -13.67
N GLY A 181 4.64 -13.53 -14.41
CA GLY A 181 3.94 -13.10 -15.60
C GLY A 181 3.92 -14.18 -16.69
N LEU A 182 5.04 -14.83 -16.95
CA LEU A 182 5.11 -15.95 -17.90
C LEU A 182 4.24 -17.14 -17.47
N LEU A 183 4.26 -17.50 -16.18
CA LEU A 183 3.44 -18.58 -15.64
C LEU A 183 1.93 -18.27 -15.70
N LEU A 184 1.54 -17.04 -15.39
CA LEU A 184 0.14 -16.60 -15.48
C LEU A 184 -0.35 -16.58 -16.94
N ASN A 185 0.46 -16.04 -17.85
CA ASN A 185 0.15 -16.06 -19.29
C ASN A 185 0.09 -17.50 -19.84
N ALA A 186 1.00 -18.38 -19.42
CA ALA A 186 0.98 -19.79 -19.82
C ALA A 186 -0.25 -20.55 -19.28
N LYS A 187 -0.73 -20.21 -18.08
CA LYS A 187 -2.00 -20.74 -17.55
C LYS A 187 -3.20 -20.25 -18.35
N GLN A 188 -3.28 -18.95 -18.64
CA GLN A 188 -4.36 -18.38 -19.45
C GLN A 188 -4.37 -18.94 -20.88
N ALA A 189 -3.19 -19.12 -21.50
CA ALA A 189 -3.06 -19.75 -22.80
C ALA A 189 -3.42 -21.25 -22.82
N LYS A 190 -3.40 -21.94 -21.67
CA LYS A 190 -3.90 -23.32 -21.53
C LYS A 190 -5.40 -23.39 -21.23
N GLU A 191 -5.97 -22.38 -20.56
CA GLU A 191 -7.40 -22.34 -20.26
C GLU A 191 -8.25 -21.89 -21.46
N ALA A 192 -7.74 -20.99 -22.32
CA ALA A 192 -8.41 -20.55 -23.54
C ALA A 192 -8.74 -21.69 -24.55
N PRO A 193 -7.84 -22.63 -24.90
CA PRO A 193 -8.16 -23.72 -25.81
C PRO A 193 -9.13 -24.75 -25.19
N VAL A 194 -9.13 -24.91 -23.86
CA VAL A 194 -10.04 -25.84 -23.17
C VAL A 194 -11.45 -25.26 -23.08
N ALA A 195 -11.60 -23.94 -22.88
CA ALA A 195 -12.90 -23.27 -22.94
C ALA A 195 -13.48 -23.30 -24.37
N ALA A 196 -12.66 -23.02 -25.39
CA ALA A 196 -13.08 -23.08 -26.79
C ALA A 196 -13.50 -24.50 -27.24
N GLN A 197 -12.79 -25.54 -26.80
CA GLN A 197 -13.16 -26.92 -27.09
C GLN A 197 -14.43 -27.38 -26.34
N LYS A 198 -14.67 -26.91 -25.12
CA LYS A 198 -15.90 -27.21 -24.37
C LYS A 198 -17.13 -26.58 -25.03
N VAL A 199 -17.03 -25.33 -25.48
CA VAL A 199 -18.13 -24.64 -26.19
C VAL A 199 -18.44 -25.34 -27.52
N ALA A 200 -17.43 -25.71 -28.30
CA ALA A 200 -17.62 -26.44 -29.55
C ALA A 200 -18.19 -27.87 -29.35
N ALA A 201 -17.88 -28.52 -28.22
CA ALA A 201 -18.43 -29.82 -27.88
C ALA A 201 -19.89 -29.75 -27.40
N GLU A 202 -20.29 -28.65 -26.74
CA GLU A 202 -21.69 -28.42 -26.35
C GLU A 202 -22.58 -28.03 -27.53
N GLU A 203 -22.09 -27.27 -28.50
CA GLU A 203 -22.83 -26.96 -29.74
C GLU A 203 -23.08 -28.22 -30.59
N LYS A 204 -22.08 -29.13 -30.69
CA LYS A 204 -22.26 -30.41 -31.40
C LYS A 204 -23.21 -31.39 -30.71
N LYS A 205 -23.50 -31.21 -29.41
CA LYS A 205 -24.47 -32.04 -28.68
C LYS A 205 -25.91 -31.52 -28.77
N LYS A 206 -26.10 -30.28 -29.24
CA LYS A 206 -27.42 -29.65 -29.43
C LYS A 206 -27.93 -29.70 -30.87
N SER A 207 -27.11 -30.15 -31.83
CA SER A 207 -27.50 -30.49 -33.20
C SER A 207 -27.72 -31.99 -33.34
#